data_AF-A0A2S9YU40-F1
#
_entry.id   AF-A0A2S9YU40-F1
#
_cell.length_a   1.000
_cell.length_b   1.000
_cell.length_c   1.000
_cell.angle_alpha   90.00
_cell.angle_beta   90.00
_cell.angle_gamma   90.00
#
_symmetry.space_group_name_H-M   'P 1'
#
loop_
_entity.id
_entity.type
_entity.pdbx_description
1 polymer ?
#
loop_
_entity_poly.entity_id
_entity_poly.type
_entity_poly.pdbx_seq_one_letter_code
_entity_poly.pdbx_strand_id
1 'polypeptide(L)'
;MPDAVAPHAAVAESGLSYIERALGGSWGALVVTPTEKIDWDRSKLEQMRRRVANSPRDAEIINAFVSARTRPRVFVFRGANDDASARVRFDPELDDHEREELGDLLFASHVRVLRGLLAAGAHLFVYVDWPSSTLALFGRAMGRLADARATALAGQVSRSSARILRMDLWIFSRLTLYCAQPFADVIGEFLPEHLPLLDRRAERVARLTEGIPSEAFELRLESVDP
;
A
#
# COMPACT_ATOMS: atom_id res chain seq x y z
N MET A 1 1.14 -7.06 -28.58
CA MET A 1 0.19 -6.71 -27.50
C MET A 1 0.50 -7.64 -26.33
N PRO A 2 0.74 -7.14 -25.10
CA PRO A 2 0.86 -8.03 -23.95
C PRO A 2 -0.55 -8.47 -23.53
N ASP A 3 -0.77 -9.78 -23.52
CA ASP A 3 -2.06 -10.39 -23.20
C ASP A 3 -2.47 -10.06 -21.75
N ALA A 4 -3.66 -9.47 -21.63
CA ALA A 4 -4.35 -9.35 -20.35
C ALA A 4 -4.78 -10.75 -19.91
N VAL A 5 -4.17 -11.27 -18.83
CA VAL A 5 -4.67 -12.49 -18.20
C VAL A 5 -5.98 -12.17 -17.49
N ALA A 6 -6.98 -13.04 -17.68
CA ALA A 6 -8.38 -12.85 -17.31
C ALA A 6 -8.58 -12.41 -15.84
N PRO A 7 -9.62 -11.60 -15.56
CA PRO A 7 -9.94 -11.16 -14.20
C PRO A 7 -10.18 -12.36 -13.28
N HIS A 8 -9.57 -12.32 -12.10
CA HIS A 8 -9.92 -13.25 -11.04
C HIS A 8 -11.31 -12.86 -10.53
N ALA A 9 -12.30 -13.70 -10.79
CA ALA A 9 -13.66 -13.55 -10.28
C ALA A 9 -13.67 -13.82 -8.76
N ALA A 10 -13.33 -12.79 -7.99
CA ALA A 10 -13.72 -12.65 -6.59
C ALA A 10 -14.31 -11.24 -6.45
N VAL A 11 -15.61 -11.13 -6.72
CA VAL A 11 -16.44 -9.94 -6.52
C VAL A 11 -17.65 -10.48 -5.74
N ALA A 12 -17.94 -10.03 -4.52
CA ALA A 12 -18.71 -8.79 -4.38
C ALA A 12 -18.72 -8.12 -2.98
N GLU A 13 -18.04 -8.61 -1.94
CA GLU A 13 -18.27 -8.05 -0.57
C GLU A 13 -17.32 -6.91 -0.15
N SER A 14 -16.17 -6.73 -0.82
CA SER A 14 -15.12 -5.86 -0.29
C SER A 14 -15.05 -4.46 -0.87
N GLY A 15 -15.71 -4.20 -2.00
CA GLY A 15 -15.59 -2.95 -2.75
C GLY A 15 -14.26 -2.77 -3.48
N LEU A 16 -13.49 -3.85 -3.71
CA LEU A 16 -12.23 -3.87 -4.45
C LEU A 16 -12.28 -4.87 -5.61
N SER A 17 -11.49 -4.60 -6.66
CA SER A 17 -11.23 -5.52 -7.76
C SER A 17 -9.73 -5.75 -7.93
N TYR A 18 -9.38 -6.93 -8.42
CA TYR A 18 -8.01 -7.44 -8.49
C TYR A 18 -7.70 -7.91 -9.90
N ILE A 19 -6.63 -7.38 -10.49
CA ILE A 19 -6.18 -7.76 -11.84
C ILE A 19 -4.69 -8.03 -11.81
N GLU A 20 -4.27 -9.18 -12.35
CA GLU A 20 -2.86 -9.51 -12.55
C GLU A 20 -2.37 -8.94 -13.89
N ARG A 21 -1.22 -8.27 -13.89
CA ARG A 21 -0.60 -7.70 -15.09
C ARG A 21 0.84 -8.17 -15.22
N ALA A 22 1.19 -8.70 -16.39
CA ALA A 22 2.58 -8.94 -16.74
C ALA A 22 3.27 -7.60 -17.05
N LEU A 23 4.44 -7.37 -16.47
CA LEU A 23 5.26 -6.17 -16.74
C LEU A 23 6.50 -6.50 -17.60
N GLY A 24 6.81 -7.79 -17.78
CA GLY A 24 7.96 -8.27 -18.55
C GLY A 24 8.93 -9.10 -17.71
N GLY A 25 9.63 -10.06 -18.34
CA GLY A 25 10.52 -10.97 -17.62
C GLY A 25 9.80 -11.75 -16.51
N SER A 26 10.38 -11.79 -15.30
CA SER A 26 9.74 -12.36 -14.11
C SER A 26 8.87 -11.38 -13.32
N TRP A 27 8.58 -10.19 -13.87
CA TRP A 27 7.84 -9.15 -13.17
C TRP A 27 6.34 -9.20 -13.51
N GLY A 28 5.54 -9.39 -12.47
CA GLY A 28 4.10 -9.21 -12.48
C GLY A 28 3.66 -8.16 -11.46
N ALA A 29 2.52 -7.55 -11.72
CA ALA A 29 1.82 -6.64 -10.81
C ALA A 29 0.47 -7.21 -10.41
N LEU A 30 0.12 -7.09 -9.12
CA LEU A 30 -1.27 -7.12 -8.69
C LEU A 30 -1.80 -5.69 -8.68
N VAL A 31 -2.81 -5.42 -9.49
CA VAL A 31 -3.50 -4.15 -9.56
C VAL A 31 -4.78 -4.23 -8.74
N VAL A 32 -4.88 -3.39 -7.73
CA VAL A 32 -6.05 -3.25 -6.87
C VAL A 32 -6.77 -1.95 -7.19
N THR A 33 -8.06 -2.06 -7.47
CA THR A 33 -8.89 -0.94 -7.91
C THR A 33 -10.19 -0.91 -7.12
N PRO A 34 -10.53 0.20 -6.43
CA PRO A 34 -11.82 0.35 -5.75
C PRO A 34 -12.99 0.27 -6.73
N THR A 35 -13.94 -0.64 -6.48
CA THR A 35 -15.18 -0.74 -7.28
C THR A 35 -16.24 0.24 -6.80
N GLU A 36 -16.10 0.74 -5.57
CA GLU A 36 -17.01 1.67 -4.91
C GLU A 36 -16.29 2.96 -4.52
N LYS A 37 -17.06 4.00 -4.21
CA LYS A 37 -16.49 5.22 -3.62
C LYS A 37 -16.10 4.94 -2.18
N ILE A 38 -14.90 5.38 -1.83
CA ILE A 38 -14.29 5.35 -0.51
C ILE A 38 -14.16 6.81 -0.09
N ASP A 39 -15.15 7.25 0.68
CA ASP A 39 -15.15 8.57 1.27
C ASP A 39 -14.50 8.51 2.66
N TRP A 40 -13.46 9.31 2.84
CA TRP A 40 -12.74 9.47 4.10
C TRP A 40 -13.32 10.68 4.83
N ASP A 41 -14.33 10.39 5.64
CA ASP A 41 -15.15 11.35 6.37
C ASP A 41 -14.80 11.40 7.87
N ARG A 42 -15.57 12.19 8.63
CA ARG A 42 -15.41 12.33 10.09
C ARG A 42 -15.70 11.03 10.83
N SER A 43 -16.61 10.19 10.31
CA SER A 43 -16.90 8.86 10.85
C SER A 43 -15.67 7.96 10.75
N LYS A 44 -14.98 7.99 9.61
CA LYS A 44 -13.73 7.27 9.40
C LYS A 44 -12.63 7.79 10.32
N LEU A 45 -12.52 9.10 10.51
CA LEU A 45 -11.58 9.68 11.49
C LEU A 45 -11.84 9.17 12.91
N GLU A 46 -13.07 9.25 13.39
CA GLU A 46 -13.47 8.71 14.70
C GLU A 46 -13.16 7.20 14.82
N GLN A 47 -13.43 6.42 13.78
CA GLN A 47 -13.09 5.00 13.74
C GLN A 47 -11.58 4.79 13.87
N MET A 48 -10.77 5.54 13.14
CA MET A 48 -9.31 5.42 13.12
C MET A 48 -8.66 5.88 14.42
N ARG A 49 -9.26 6.85 15.13
CA ARG A 49 -8.82 7.25 16.49
C ARG A 49 -8.98 6.11 17.50
N ARG A 50 -10.04 5.29 17.34
CA ARG A 50 -10.38 4.20 18.26
C ARG A 50 -9.68 2.89 17.91
N ARG A 51 -9.38 2.66 16.62
CA ARG A 51 -8.84 1.38 16.13
C ARG A 51 -7.35 1.48 15.83
N VAL A 52 -6.60 0.55 16.41
CA VAL A 52 -5.18 0.32 16.08
C VAL A 52 -5.03 -0.90 15.16
N ALA A 53 -6.08 -1.72 15.03
CA ALA A 53 -6.11 -2.95 14.23
C ALA A 53 -6.37 -2.67 12.75
N ASN A 54 -5.97 -3.61 11.89
CA ASN A 54 -6.21 -3.52 10.45
C ASN A 54 -7.65 -3.91 10.12
N SER A 55 -8.13 -3.43 8.99
CA SER A 55 -9.46 -3.79 8.50
C SER A 55 -9.45 -5.18 7.83
N PRO A 56 -10.60 -5.88 7.77
CA PRO A 56 -10.70 -7.12 6.98
C PRO A 56 -10.25 -6.95 5.52
N ARG A 57 -10.49 -5.76 4.94
CA ARG A 57 -10.06 -5.37 3.60
C ARG A 57 -8.53 -5.40 3.45
N ASP A 58 -7.78 -5.04 4.48
CA ASP A 58 -6.32 -5.07 4.46
C ASP A 58 -5.79 -6.52 4.36
N ALA A 59 -6.42 -7.45 5.08
CA ALA A 59 -6.08 -8.86 5.01
C ALA A 59 -6.44 -9.48 3.66
N GLU A 60 -7.58 -9.07 3.08
CA GLU A 60 -7.97 -9.48 1.74
C GLU A 60 -6.96 -9.03 0.67
N ILE A 61 -6.45 -7.80 0.75
CA ILE A 61 -5.41 -7.30 -0.17
C ILE A 61 -4.17 -8.19 -0.12
N ILE A 62 -3.69 -8.54 1.08
CA ILE A 62 -2.52 -9.40 1.25
C ILE A 62 -2.83 -10.81 0.73
N ASN A 63 -4.00 -11.37 1.06
CA ASN A 63 -4.40 -12.70 0.62
C ASN A 63 -4.51 -12.80 -0.90
N ALA A 64 -5.05 -11.76 -1.56
CA ALA A 64 -5.09 -11.66 -3.01
C ALA A 64 -3.68 -11.64 -3.62
N PHE A 65 -2.75 -10.92 -2.99
CA PHE A 65 -1.34 -10.87 -3.43
C PHE A 65 -0.65 -12.22 -3.29
N VAL A 66 -0.81 -12.89 -2.15
CA VAL A 66 -0.23 -14.21 -1.87
C VAL A 66 -0.80 -15.29 -2.81
N SER A 67 -2.10 -15.22 -3.10
CA SER A 67 -2.82 -16.23 -3.89
C SER A 67 -2.75 -16.00 -5.41
N ALA A 68 -2.20 -14.86 -5.83
CA ALA A 68 -2.09 -14.50 -7.24
C ALA A 68 -1.22 -15.51 -8.02
N ARG A 69 -1.71 -15.96 -9.18
CA ARG A 69 -1.12 -17.07 -9.94
C ARG A 69 0.25 -16.70 -10.51
N THR A 70 0.41 -15.45 -10.92
CA THR A 70 1.65 -14.94 -11.51
C THR A 70 2.74 -14.68 -10.48
N ARG A 71 2.44 -14.79 -9.17
CA ARG A 71 3.35 -14.42 -8.07
C ARG A 71 3.91 -13.01 -8.28
N PRO A 72 3.03 -11.99 -8.30
CA PRO A 72 3.41 -10.63 -8.61
C PRO A 72 4.49 -10.15 -7.63
N ARG A 73 5.34 -9.25 -8.12
CA ARG A 73 6.38 -8.58 -7.32
C ARG A 73 6.09 -7.10 -7.14
N VAL A 74 5.12 -6.56 -7.87
CA VAL A 74 4.68 -5.16 -7.75
C VAL A 74 3.24 -5.15 -7.25
N PHE A 75 2.96 -4.31 -6.28
CA PHE A 75 1.61 -3.97 -5.86
C PHE A 75 1.26 -2.60 -6.42
N VAL A 76 0.12 -2.49 -7.10
CA VAL A 76 -0.38 -1.24 -7.66
C VAL A 76 -1.76 -0.96 -7.07
N PHE A 77 -1.94 0.21 -6.47
CA PHE A 77 -3.24 0.67 -5.99
C PHE A 77 -3.71 1.89 -6.78
N ARG A 78 -4.88 1.76 -7.38
CA ARG A 78 -5.51 2.83 -8.17
C ARG A 78 -6.45 3.66 -7.30
N GLY A 79 -6.31 4.99 -7.35
CA GLY A 79 -7.20 5.93 -6.68
C GLY A 79 -8.50 6.22 -7.46
N ALA A 80 -8.56 5.85 -8.73
CA ALA A 80 -9.71 6.02 -9.62
C ALA A 80 -9.91 4.83 -10.56
N ASN A 81 -11.08 4.76 -11.17
CA ASN A 81 -11.40 3.81 -12.23
C ASN A 81 -11.04 4.38 -13.61
N ASP A 82 -11.22 3.57 -14.66
CA ASP A 82 -10.94 3.96 -16.05
C ASP A 82 -11.81 5.14 -16.54
N ASP A 83 -12.94 5.40 -15.88
CA ASP A 83 -13.78 6.58 -16.10
C ASP A 83 -13.21 7.87 -15.46
N ALA A 84 -11.99 7.81 -14.90
CA ALA A 84 -11.30 8.85 -14.16
C ALA A 84 -12.09 9.40 -12.95
N SER A 85 -13.16 8.73 -12.53
CA SER A 85 -13.87 9.13 -11.32
C SER A 85 -13.03 8.71 -10.12
N ALA A 86 -12.44 9.68 -9.43
CA ALA A 86 -11.71 9.40 -8.19
C ALA A 86 -12.62 8.65 -7.23
N ARG A 87 -12.23 7.43 -6.89
CA ARG A 87 -12.95 6.53 -5.99
C ARG A 87 -12.46 6.68 -4.57
N VAL A 88 -11.35 7.38 -4.34
CA VAL A 88 -10.86 7.71 -2.99
C VAL A 88 -10.83 9.22 -2.81
N ARG A 89 -11.54 9.73 -1.79
CA ARG A 89 -11.65 11.17 -1.53
C ARG A 89 -11.71 11.45 -0.04
N PHE A 90 -11.14 12.59 0.36
CA PHE A 90 -11.49 13.20 1.64
C PHE A 90 -12.84 13.90 1.51
N ASP A 91 -13.66 13.78 2.54
CA ASP A 91 -14.90 14.54 2.64
C ASP A 91 -14.58 16.05 2.66
N PRO A 92 -15.21 16.86 1.78
CA PRO A 92 -14.99 18.30 1.76
C PRO A 92 -15.36 19.00 3.08
N GLU A 93 -16.22 18.39 3.92
CA GLU A 93 -16.63 18.93 5.22
C GLU A 93 -15.59 18.74 6.34
N LEU A 94 -14.53 17.96 6.09
CA LEU A 94 -13.39 17.90 7.01
C LEU A 94 -12.60 19.19 6.91
N ASP A 95 -12.25 19.77 8.06
CA ASP A 95 -11.30 20.87 8.10
C ASP A 95 -9.86 20.38 7.82
N ASP A 96 -8.93 21.32 7.64
CA ASP A 96 -7.55 20.97 7.30
C ASP A 96 -6.85 20.17 8.41
N HIS A 97 -7.18 20.41 9.68
CA HIS A 97 -6.61 19.67 10.80
C HIS A 97 -7.11 18.22 10.81
N GLU A 98 -8.42 18.03 10.65
CA GLU A 98 -9.06 16.71 10.56
C GLU A 98 -8.52 15.91 9.36
N ARG A 99 -8.33 16.54 8.20
CA ARG A 99 -7.75 15.89 7.02
C ARG A 99 -6.31 15.45 7.26
N GLU A 100 -5.51 16.28 7.91
CA GLU A 100 -4.12 15.94 8.22
C GLU A 100 -4.02 14.80 9.23
N GLU A 101 -4.83 14.85 10.30
CA GLU A 101 -4.89 13.76 11.29
C GLU A 101 -5.38 12.46 10.64
N LEU A 102 -6.45 12.52 9.84
CA LEU A 102 -6.96 11.35 9.14
C LEU A 102 -5.92 10.79 8.17
N GLY A 103 -5.20 11.64 7.44
CA GLY A 103 -4.09 11.25 6.58
C GLY A 103 -2.98 10.53 7.34
N ASP A 104 -2.58 11.04 8.51
CA ASP A 104 -1.58 10.41 9.38
C ASP A 104 -2.03 9.02 9.86
N LEU A 105 -3.27 8.92 10.33
CA LEU A 105 -3.83 7.65 10.81
C LEU A 105 -3.98 6.63 9.69
N LEU A 106 -4.50 7.04 8.53
CA LEU A 106 -4.63 6.19 7.34
C LEU A 106 -3.26 5.68 6.90
N PHE A 107 -2.27 6.58 6.78
CA PHE A 107 -0.94 6.18 6.36
C PHE A 107 -0.30 5.23 7.38
N ALA A 108 -0.40 5.52 8.68
CA ALA A 108 0.13 4.66 9.73
C ALA A 108 -0.48 3.25 9.73
N SER A 109 -1.79 3.14 9.47
CA SER A 109 -2.46 1.84 9.27
C SER A 109 -1.95 1.15 8.02
N HIS A 110 -1.85 1.89 6.92
CA HIS A 110 -1.43 1.41 5.62
C HIS A 110 -0.01 0.83 5.63
N VAL A 111 0.91 1.38 6.44
CA VAL A 111 2.27 0.82 6.61
C VAL A 111 2.22 -0.65 7.00
N ARG A 112 1.24 -1.09 7.80
CA ARG A 112 1.11 -2.51 8.20
C ARG A 112 0.77 -3.39 7.00
N VAL A 113 -0.06 -2.91 6.09
CA VAL A 113 -0.36 -3.58 4.81
C VAL A 113 0.89 -3.70 3.96
N LEU A 114 1.67 -2.62 3.85
CA LEU A 114 2.93 -2.62 3.09
C LEU A 114 3.94 -3.62 3.65
N ARG A 115 4.04 -3.72 4.97
CA ARG A 115 4.87 -4.75 5.63
C ARG A 115 4.39 -6.16 5.27
N GLY A 116 3.10 -6.42 5.37
CA GLY A 116 2.53 -7.73 5.02
C GLY A 116 2.76 -8.10 3.55
N LEU A 117 2.56 -7.15 2.63
CA LEU A 117 2.88 -7.33 1.22
C LEU A 117 4.38 -7.55 0.97
N LEU A 118 5.26 -6.83 1.68
CA LEU A 118 6.70 -7.02 1.62
C LEU A 118 7.09 -8.44 2.05
N ALA A 119 6.51 -8.94 3.14
CA ALA A 119 6.71 -10.32 3.60
C ALA A 119 6.15 -11.36 2.61
N ALA A 120 5.08 -11.01 1.89
CA ALA A 120 4.52 -11.82 0.81
C ALA A 120 5.35 -11.78 -0.49
N GLY A 121 6.46 -11.03 -0.53
CA GLY A 121 7.37 -10.96 -1.68
C GLY A 121 7.12 -9.77 -2.62
N ALA A 122 6.36 -8.76 -2.20
CA ALA A 122 6.30 -7.49 -2.91
C ALA A 122 7.65 -6.76 -2.83
N HIS A 123 8.07 -6.18 -3.94
CA HIS A 123 9.33 -5.45 -4.08
C HIS A 123 9.10 -3.97 -4.42
N LEU A 124 7.87 -3.59 -4.78
CA LEU A 124 7.50 -2.21 -5.11
C LEU A 124 6.00 -2.00 -4.85
N PHE A 125 5.66 -0.84 -4.30
CA PHE A 125 4.31 -0.35 -4.08
C PHE A 125 4.09 0.90 -4.92
N VAL A 126 3.06 0.91 -5.75
CA VAL A 126 2.80 2.00 -6.69
C VAL A 126 1.38 2.51 -6.49
N TYR A 127 1.22 3.81 -6.31
CA TYR A 127 -0.05 4.49 -6.17
C TYR A 127 -0.25 5.40 -7.36
N VAL A 128 -1.34 5.20 -8.09
CA VAL A 128 -1.65 5.91 -9.35
C VAL A 128 -3.10 6.37 -9.38
N ASP A 129 -3.43 7.30 -10.26
CA ASP A 129 -4.79 7.84 -10.39
C ASP A 129 -5.32 8.52 -9.11
N TRP A 130 -4.43 9.09 -8.31
CA TRP A 130 -4.79 9.83 -7.09
C TRP A 130 -4.79 11.35 -7.34
N PRO A 131 -5.72 12.10 -6.75
CA PRO A 131 -5.66 13.56 -6.77
C PRO A 131 -4.36 14.07 -6.15
N SER A 132 -3.73 15.08 -6.76
CA SER A 132 -2.46 15.67 -6.28
C SER A 132 -2.54 16.17 -4.83
N SER A 133 -3.70 16.65 -4.39
CA SER A 133 -3.95 17.05 -3.01
C SER A 133 -3.82 15.88 -2.03
N THR A 134 -4.39 14.72 -2.38
CA THR A 134 -4.26 13.50 -1.57
C THR A 134 -2.83 12.97 -1.57
N LEU A 135 -2.16 12.99 -2.72
CA LEU A 135 -0.75 12.61 -2.79
C LEU A 135 0.13 13.51 -1.91
N ALA A 136 -0.12 14.82 -1.90
CA ALA A 136 0.61 15.75 -1.05
C ALA A 136 0.36 15.50 0.44
N LEU A 137 -0.88 15.17 0.84
CA LEU A 137 -1.21 14.79 2.22
C LEU A 137 -0.47 13.51 2.64
N PHE A 138 -0.49 12.47 1.81
CA PHE A 138 0.20 11.21 2.09
C PHE A 138 1.73 11.38 2.11
N GLY A 139 2.28 12.25 1.25
CA GLY A 139 3.69 12.62 1.29
C GLY A 139 4.09 13.27 2.61
N ARG A 140 3.27 14.21 3.13
CA ARG A 140 3.50 14.83 4.46
C ARG A 140 3.39 13.82 5.60
N ALA A 141 2.35 12.99 5.58
CA ALA A 141 2.15 11.94 6.56
C ALA A 141 3.32 10.94 6.60
N MET A 142 3.80 10.53 5.42
CA MET A 142 4.99 9.70 5.28
C MET A 142 6.23 10.36 5.87
N GLY A 143 6.46 11.65 5.59
CA GLY A 143 7.58 12.41 6.15
C GLY A 143 7.56 12.44 7.68
N ARG A 144 6.43 12.85 8.27
CA ARG A 144 6.25 12.86 9.73
C ARG A 144 6.47 11.49 10.36
N LEU A 145 5.92 10.45 9.74
CA LEU A 145 6.08 9.08 10.25
C LEU A 145 7.53 8.63 10.13
N ALA A 146 8.22 8.93 9.02
CA ALA A 146 9.63 8.62 8.85
C ALA A 146 10.49 9.30 9.94
N ASP A 147 10.26 10.58 10.22
CA ASP A 147 10.97 11.33 11.26
C ASP A 147 10.74 10.73 12.65
N ALA A 148 9.49 10.37 12.97
CA ALA A 148 9.15 9.71 14.22
C ALA A 148 9.87 8.36 14.37
N ARG A 149 9.98 7.57 13.27
CA ARG A 149 10.65 6.27 13.25
C ARG A 149 12.17 6.41 13.36
N ALA A 150 12.76 7.41 12.71
CA ALA A 150 14.19 7.72 12.82
C ALA A 150 14.55 8.15 14.24
N THR A 151 13.76 9.03 14.84
CA THR A 151 13.93 9.47 16.24
C THR A 151 13.83 8.28 17.20
N ALA A 152 12.83 7.41 17.03
CA ALA A 152 12.68 6.21 17.85
C ALA A 152 13.89 5.25 17.71
N LEU A 153 14.43 5.11 16.50
CA LEU A 153 15.59 4.24 16.23
C LEU A 153 16.89 4.79 16.84
N ALA A 154 17.02 6.11 16.98
CA ALA A 154 18.15 6.75 17.66
C ALA A 154 18.09 6.58 19.19
N GLY A 155 16.91 6.30 19.73
CA GLY A 155 16.71 5.99 21.15
C GLY A 155 17.03 4.54 21.52
N GLN A 156 16.77 4.20 22.79
CA GLN A 156 16.93 2.83 23.29
C GLN A 156 15.70 1.99 22.94
N VAL A 157 15.82 1.15 21.90
CA VAL A 157 14.78 0.22 21.46
C VAL A 157 15.29 -1.22 21.44
N SER A 158 14.38 -2.19 21.58
CA SER A 158 14.74 -3.60 21.43
C SER A 158 15.23 -3.90 20.02
N ARG A 159 16.00 -4.99 19.85
CA ARG A 159 16.51 -5.42 18.53
C ARG A 159 15.38 -5.71 17.53
N SER A 160 14.28 -6.28 17.98
CA SER A 160 13.10 -6.55 17.15
C SER A 160 12.44 -5.25 16.70
N SER A 161 12.20 -4.30 17.60
CA SER A 161 11.66 -2.99 17.25
C SER A 161 12.58 -2.24 16.29
N ALA A 162 13.90 -2.25 16.52
CA ALA A 162 14.86 -1.63 15.62
C ALA A 162 14.81 -2.19 14.19
N ARG A 163 14.54 -3.49 14.02
CA ARG A 163 14.35 -4.09 12.68
C ARG A 163 13.10 -3.58 12.00
N ILE A 164 11.98 -3.52 12.71
CA ILE A 164 10.71 -3.01 12.18
C ILE A 164 10.84 -1.53 11.78
N LEU A 165 11.47 -0.71 12.62
CA LEU A 165 11.70 0.71 12.32
C LEU A 165 12.56 0.90 11.06
N ARG A 166 13.62 0.10 10.90
CA ARG A 166 14.47 0.15 9.68
C ARG A 166 13.71 -0.30 8.44
N MET A 167 12.85 -1.30 8.57
CA MET A 167 11.99 -1.75 7.48
C MET A 167 11.01 -0.65 7.05
N ASP A 168 10.33 0.01 8.00
CA ASP A 168 9.45 1.15 7.71
C ASP A 168 10.16 2.24 6.91
N LEU A 169 11.32 2.68 7.41
CA LEU A 169 12.12 3.70 6.76
C LEU A 169 12.53 3.28 5.34
N TRP A 170 12.76 1.99 5.12
CA TRP A 170 13.11 1.48 3.81
C TRP A 170 11.90 1.41 2.87
N ILE A 171 10.73 1.01 3.37
CA ILE A 171 9.46 1.07 2.63
C ILE A 171 9.23 2.51 2.14
N PHE A 172 9.30 3.48 3.05
CA PHE A 172 9.01 4.89 2.75
C PHE A 172 10.00 5.48 1.74
N SER A 173 11.29 5.18 1.87
CA SER A 173 12.32 5.83 1.07
C SER A 173 12.64 5.12 -0.25
N ARG A 174 12.31 3.83 -0.40
CA ARG A 174 12.81 3.01 -1.52
C ARG A 174 11.77 2.17 -2.23
N LEU A 175 10.64 1.85 -1.60
CA LEU A 175 9.68 0.89 -2.12
C LEU A 175 8.33 1.49 -2.49
N THR A 176 8.01 2.70 -2.02
CA THR A 176 6.73 3.36 -2.33
C THR A 176 6.90 4.44 -3.38
N LEU A 177 6.13 4.36 -4.47
CA LEU A 177 6.03 5.36 -5.52
C LEU A 177 4.61 5.92 -5.58
N TYR A 178 4.50 7.24 -5.50
CA TYR A 178 3.27 7.97 -5.78
C TYR A 178 3.41 8.63 -7.14
N CYS A 179 2.59 8.21 -8.09
CA CYS A 179 2.59 8.73 -9.45
C CYS A 179 1.34 9.60 -9.64
N ALA A 180 1.56 10.83 -10.09
CA ALA A 180 0.47 11.70 -10.54
C ALA A 180 -0.03 11.32 -11.95
N GLN A 181 0.74 10.50 -12.66
CA GLN A 181 0.42 10.01 -13.99
C GLN A 181 -0.72 8.96 -13.97
N PRO A 182 -1.50 8.87 -15.06
CA PRO A 182 -2.50 7.82 -15.25
C PRO A 182 -1.91 6.41 -15.15
N PHE A 183 -2.73 5.47 -14.66
CA PHE A 183 -2.37 4.05 -14.56
C PHE A 183 -1.82 3.47 -15.88
N ALA A 184 -2.42 3.81 -17.02
CA ALA A 184 -2.00 3.29 -18.32
C ALA A 184 -0.54 3.64 -18.64
N ASP A 185 -0.14 4.89 -18.39
CA ASP A 185 1.23 5.36 -18.64
C ASP A 185 2.21 4.74 -17.64
N VAL A 186 1.79 4.62 -16.38
CA VAL A 186 2.64 4.03 -15.33
C VAL A 186 2.93 2.56 -15.61
N ILE A 187 1.92 1.77 -16.00
CA ILE A 187 2.08 0.35 -16.29
C ILE A 187 2.73 0.10 -17.65
N GLY A 188 2.36 0.88 -18.66
CA GLY A 188 2.77 0.66 -20.05
C GLY A 188 4.19 1.14 -20.37
N GLU A 189 4.66 2.18 -19.69
CA GLU A 189 5.92 2.85 -20.01
C GLU A 189 6.83 2.95 -18.78
N PHE A 190 6.39 3.64 -17.74
CA PHE A 190 7.25 3.97 -16.61
C PHE A 190 7.77 2.74 -15.87
N LEU A 191 6.90 1.80 -15.46
CA LEU A 191 7.34 0.63 -14.71
C LEU A 191 8.27 -0.28 -15.51
N PRO A 192 7.96 -0.67 -16.77
CA PRO A 192 8.85 -1.45 -17.62
C PRO A 192 10.28 -0.88 -17.71
N GLU A 193 10.43 0.43 -17.89
CA GLU A 193 11.74 1.09 -17.96
C GLU A 193 12.55 0.96 -16.65
N HIS A 194 11.87 0.85 -15.52
CA HIS A 194 12.48 0.84 -14.20
C HIS A 194 12.66 -0.57 -13.62
N LEU A 195 12.14 -1.62 -14.27
CA LEU A 195 12.28 -3.01 -13.81
C LEU A 195 13.75 -3.45 -13.58
N PRO A 196 14.74 -3.10 -14.44
CA PRO A 196 16.12 -3.50 -14.20
C PRO A 196 16.71 -2.93 -12.89
N LEU A 197 16.21 -1.78 -12.44
CA LEU A 197 16.61 -1.20 -11.15
C LEU A 197 15.96 -1.94 -9.98
N LEU A 198 14.76 -2.49 -10.17
CA LEU A 198 14.06 -3.28 -9.16
C LEU A 198 14.73 -4.65 -8.96
N ASP A 199 15.25 -5.28 -10.02
CA ASP A 199 16.01 -6.52 -9.91
C ASP A 199 17.22 -6.37 -8.98
N ARG A 200 17.97 -5.26 -9.11
CA ARG A 200 19.09 -4.96 -8.21
C ARG A 200 18.67 -4.74 -6.76
N ARG A 201 17.42 -4.31 -6.53
CA ARG A 201 16.87 -4.09 -5.19
C ARG A 201 16.31 -5.37 -4.58
N ALA A 202 15.91 -6.35 -5.39
CA ALA A 202 15.25 -7.57 -4.92
C ALA A 202 16.09 -8.36 -3.89
N GLU A 203 17.38 -8.52 -4.13
CA GLU A 203 18.28 -9.14 -3.14
C GLU A 203 18.33 -8.39 -1.81
N ARG A 204 18.20 -7.05 -1.85
CA ARG A 204 18.20 -6.22 -0.65
C ARG A 204 16.86 -6.26 0.07
N VAL A 205 15.75 -6.41 -0.66
CA VAL A 205 14.43 -6.71 -0.07
C VAL A 205 14.48 -8.03 0.70
N ALA A 206 15.04 -9.08 0.08
CA ALA A 206 15.17 -10.39 0.69
C ALA A 206 15.96 -10.34 2.01
N ARG A 207 17.12 -9.68 2.02
CA ARG A 207 17.92 -9.50 3.25
C ARG A 207 17.24 -8.67 4.35
N LEU A 208 16.36 -7.74 3.97
CA LEU A 208 15.65 -6.89 4.93
C LEU A 208 14.48 -7.60 5.60
N THR A 209 13.89 -8.57 4.90
CA THR A 209 12.81 -9.42 5.42
C THR A 209 13.32 -10.66 6.14
N GLU A 210 14.57 -11.07 5.87
CA GLU A 210 15.22 -12.22 6.49
C GLU A 210 15.26 -12.14 8.03
N GLY A 211 14.68 -13.15 8.69
CA GLY A 211 14.70 -13.29 10.14
C GLY A 211 13.83 -12.28 10.89
N ILE A 212 12.92 -11.57 10.21
CA ILE A 212 11.81 -10.86 10.85
C ILE A 212 10.68 -11.88 11.05
N PRO A 213 10.18 -12.08 12.29
CA PRO A 213 9.08 -13.02 12.54
C PRO A 213 7.81 -12.63 11.78
N SER A 214 7.04 -13.60 11.26
CA SER A 214 5.78 -13.35 10.54
C SER A 214 4.81 -12.52 11.37
N GLU A 215 4.84 -12.67 12.70
CA GLU A 215 4.02 -11.95 13.68
C GLU A 215 4.33 -10.44 13.72
N ALA A 216 5.50 -10.01 13.26
CA ALA A 216 5.83 -8.59 13.09
C ALA A 216 5.17 -7.98 11.83
N PHE A 217 4.70 -8.83 10.92
CA PHE A 217 3.96 -8.50 9.71
C PHE A 217 2.47 -8.84 9.82
N GLU A 218 2.09 -9.66 10.81
CA GLU A 218 0.71 -10.08 11.01
C GLU A 218 -0.20 -8.89 11.22
N LEU A 219 -1.22 -8.80 10.36
CA LEU A 219 -2.31 -7.89 10.59
C LEU A 219 -3.10 -8.41 11.78
N ARG A 220 -3.11 -7.66 12.89
CA ARG A 220 -4.10 -7.90 13.95
C ARG A 220 -5.45 -7.44 13.42
N LEU A 221 -6.31 -8.40 13.09
CA LEU A 221 -7.73 -8.16 12.83
C LEU A 221 -8.44 -8.15 14.18
N GLU A 222 -9.37 -7.21 14.40
CA GLU A 222 -10.33 -7.35 15.49
C GLU A 222 -11.29 -8.49 15.12
N SER A 223 -11.44 -9.48 16.00
CA SER A 223 -12.62 -10.34 15.98
C SER A 223 -13.82 -9.44 16.20
N VAL A 224 -14.67 -9.30 15.19
CA VAL A 224 -16.01 -8.75 15.38
C VAL A 224 -16.76 -9.82 16.16
N ASP A 225 -16.85 -9.66 17.49
CA ASP A 225 -17.82 -10.44 18.25
C ASP A 225 -19.23 -10.07 17.70
N PRO A 226 -20.06 -11.08 17.35
CA PRO A 226 -21.38 -10.87 16.77
C PRO A 226 -22.37 -10.19 17.72
#